data_AF-A0A0F9GR16-F1
#
_entry.id   AF-A0A0F9GR16-F1
#
_cell.length_a   1.000
_cell.length_b   1.000
_cell.length_c   1.000
_cell.angle_alpha   90.00
_cell.angle_beta   90.00
_cell.angle_gamma   90.00
#
_symmetry.space_group_name_H-M   'P 1'
#
loop_
_entity.id
_entity.type
_entity.pdbx_description
1 polymer ?
#
loop_
_entity_poly.entity_id
_entity_poly.type
_entity_poly.pdbx_seq_one_letter_code
_entity_poly.pdbx_strand_id
1 'polypeptide(L)'
;MKDKKPKTKICNKCKKRKSFNKKHFISDKSRKYGLSYKCKICCRKSAQDWDNNNKEKRKEHNKNWRKENKDKVKKSHKKWCGKK
;
A
#
# COMPACT_ATOMS: atom_id res chain seq x y z
N MET A 1 -23.52 -18.67 -15.43
CA MET A 1 -23.05 -19.45 -14.26
C MET A 1 -22.31 -18.50 -13.31
N LYS A 2 -22.74 -18.35 -12.04
CA LYS A 2 -22.02 -17.51 -11.06
C LYS A 2 -20.93 -18.37 -10.41
N ASP A 3 -19.67 -18.19 -10.80
CA ASP A 3 -18.57 -18.92 -10.20
C ASP A 3 -18.50 -18.69 -8.69
N LYS A 4 -18.47 -19.79 -7.93
CA LYS A 4 -18.42 -19.76 -6.47
C LYS A 4 -17.08 -19.19 -6.02
N LYS A 5 -17.11 -18.14 -5.19
CA LYS A 5 -15.91 -17.55 -4.59
C LYS A 5 -15.12 -18.61 -3.80
N PRO A 6 -13.81 -18.78 -4.03
CA PRO A 6 -13.03 -19.80 -3.34
C PRO A 6 -12.89 -19.46 -1.84
N LYS A 7 -12.82 -20.48 -0.98
CA LYS A 7 -12.59 -20.30 0.47
C LYS A 7 -11.12 -20.06 0.82
N THR A 8 -10.19 -20.66 0.08
CA THR A 8 -8.75 -20.51 0.25
C THR A 8 -8.06 -20.21 -1.09
N LYS A 9 -6.88 -19.60 -1.03
CA LYS A 9 -6.06 -19.27 -2.20
C LYS A 9 -4.58 -19.34 -1.85
N ILE A 10 -3.76 -19.73 -2.81
CA ILE A 10 -2.30 -19.73 -2.70
C ILE A 10 -1.77 -18.36 -3.11
N CYS A 11 -0.88 -17.78 -2.30
CA CYS A 11 -0.19 -16.54 -2.68
C CYS A 11 0.85 -16.84 -3.76
N ASN A 12 0.81 -16.14 -4.91
CA ASN A 12 1.77 -16.42 -5.98
C ASN A 12 3.22 -16.10 -5.63
N LYS A 13 3.46 -15.19 -4.68
CA LYS A 13 4.82 -14.76 -4.29
C LYS A 13 5.45 -15.66 -3.23
N CYS A 14 4.72 -16.01 -2.16
CA CYS A 14 5.26 -16.84 -1.08
C CYS A 14 4.77 -18.29 -1.09
N LYS A 15 3.92 -18.66 -2.06
CA LYS A 15 3.37 -20.01 -2.27
C LYS A 15 2.63 -20.64 -1.07
N LYS A 16 2.37 -19.87 -0.01
CA LYS A 16 1.58 -20.32 1.16
C LYS A 16 0.07 -20.27 0.87
N ARG A 17 -0.66 -21.32 1.26
CA ARG A 17 -2.13 -21.37 1.26
C ARG A 17 -2.69 -20.52 2.40
N LYS A 18 -3.68 -19.68 2.09
CA LYS A 18 -4.33 -18.76 3.05
C LYS A 18 -5.81 -18.67 2.76
N SER A 19 -6.61 -18.29 3.76
CA SER A 19 -8.03 -17.98 3.58
C SER A 19 -8.23 -16.83 2.59
N PHE A 20 -9.17 -16.99 1.66
CA PHE A 20 -9.45 -16.04 0.60
C PHE A 20 -10.39 -14.92 1.08
N ASN A 21 -9.85 -14.09 1.96
CA ASN A 21 -10.56 -12.98 2.59
C ASN A 21 -9.71 -11.71 2.65
N LYS A 22 -10.34 -10.60 3.05
CA LYS A 22 -9.69 -9.29 3.22
C LYS A 22 -8.68 -9.27 4.38
N LYS A 23 -8.62 -10.29 5.26
CA LYS A 23 -7.60 -10.40 6.31
C LYS A 23 -6.25 -10.78 5.72
N HIS A 24 -6.21 -11.63 4.68
CA HIS A 24 -4.98 -12.19 4.13
C HIS A 24 -4.59 -11.64 2.76
N PHE A 25 -5.56 -11.16 1.98
CA PHE A 25 -5.36 -10.58 0.65
C PHE A 25 -5.82 -9.12 0.61
N ILE A 26 -5.18 -8.33 -0.26
CA ILE A 26 -5.57 -6.93 -0.49
C ILE A 26 -6.78 -6.89 -1.41
N SER A 27 -7.68 -5.93 -1.19
CA SER A 27 -8.79 -5.65 -2.10
C SER A 27 -8.29 -5.13 -3.43
N ASP A 28 -8.72 -5.76 -4.51
CA ASP A 28 -8.37 -5.38 -5.87
C ASP A 28 -9.63 -5.50 -6.74
N LYS A 29 -10.30 -4.36 -6.96
CA LYS A 29 -11.58 -4.28 -7.67
C LYS A 29 -11.47 -4.71 -9.13
N SER A 30 -10.28 -4.68 -9.72
CA SER A 30 -10.03 -5.14 -11.09
C SER A 30 -10.10 -6.66 -11.25
N ARG A 31 -10.14 -7.41 -10.15
CA ARG A 31 -10.10 -8.89 -10.15
C ARG A 31 -11.51 -9.46 -10.04
N LYS A 32 -11.72 -10.62 -10.69
CA LYS A 32 -12.96 -11.43 -10.68
C LYS A 32 -13.65 -11.50 -9.30
N TYR A 33 -12.89 -11.68 -8.22
CA TYR A 33 -13.45 -11.80 -6.86
C TYR A 33 -13.05 -10.65 -5.91
N GLY A 34 -12.57 -9.54 -6.44
CA GLY A 34 -12.26 -8.33 -5.67
C GLY A 34 -11.03 -8.44 -4.74
N LEU A 35 -10.19 -9.47 -4.90
CA LEU A 35 -9.01 -9.72 -4.06
C LEU A 35 -7.79 -10.09 -4.90
N SER A 36 -6.62 -9.62 -4.46
CA SER A 36 -5.34 -9.83 -5.11
C SER A 36 -4.91 -11.30 -5.20
N TYR A 37 -3.91 -11.56 -6.05
CA TYR A 37 -3.19 -12.83 -6.15
C TYR A 37 -2.02 -12.92 -5.15
N LYS A 38 -1.55 -11.78 -4.64
CA LYS A 38 -0.52 -11.69 -3.59
C LYS A 38 -1.18 -11.48 -2.23
N CYS A 39 -0.62 -12.10 -1.19
CA CYS A 39 -1.04 -11.84 0.18
C CYS A 39 -0.56 -10.47 0.66
N LYS A 40 -1.21 -9.91 1.68
CA LYS A 40 -0.87 -8.62 2.28
C LYS A 40 0.60 -8.49 2.66
N ILE A 41 1.17 -9.54 3.25
CA ILE A 41 2.57 -9.56 3.69
C ILE A 41 3.50 -9.38 2.49
N CYS A 42 3.27 -10.11 1.41
CA CYS A 42 4.08 -10.01 0.20
C CYS A 42 3.94 -8.65 -0.47
N CYS A 43 2.73 -8.08 -0.49
CA CYS A 43 2.53 -6.73 -1.02
C CYS A 43 3.28 -5.67 -0.20
N ARG A 44 3.22 -5.76 1.13
CA ARG A 44 3.95 -4.84 2.03
C ARG A 44 5.46 -4.94 1.82
N LYS A 45 6.00 -6.15 1.77
CA LYS A 45 7.43 -6.37 1.49
C LYS A 45 7.83 -5.77 0.14
N SER A 46 7.09 -6.07 -0.93
CA SER A 46 7.40 -5.49 -2.25
C SER A 46 7.30 -3.96 -2.28
N ALA A 47 6.37 -3.37 -1.55
CA ALA A 47 6.30 -1.91 -1.42
C ALA A 47 7.53 -1.37 -0.70
N GLN A 48 7.93 -1.99 0.42
CA GLN A 48 9.13 -1.62 1.18
C GLN A 48 10.43 -1.78 0.35
N ASP A 49 10.54 -2.86 -0.43
CA ASP A 49 11.69 -3.12 -1.30
C ASP A 49 11.80 -2.02 -2.37
N TRP A 50 10.69 -1.67 -3.02
CA TRP A 50 10.65 -0.57 -3.99
C TRP A 50 11.07 0.74 -3.34
N ASP A 51 10.54 1.00 -2.15
CA ASP A 51 10.82 2.17 -1.35
C ASP A 51 12.30 2.30 -1.00
N ASN A 52 12.95 1.21 -0.59
CA ASN A 52 14.37 1.17 -0.27
C ASN A 52 15.24 1.41 -1.50
N ASN A 53 14.88 0.78 -2.63
CA ASN A 53 15.61 0.90 -3.88
C ASN A 53 15.39 2.24 -4.61
N ASN A 54 14.31 2.96 -4.30
CA ASN A 54 13.94 4.23 -4.93
C ASN A 54 13.93 5.38 -3.91
N LYS A 55 14.85 5.36 -2.95
CA LYS A 55 14.95 6.36 -1.88
C LYS A 55 15.07 7.79 -2.43
N GLU A 56 15.87 7.98 -3.49
CA GLU A 56 16.06 9.30 -4.11
C GLU A 56 14.78 9.82 -4.79
N LYS A 57 14.07 8.97 -5.54
CA LYS A 57 12.76 9.33 -6.13
C LYS A 57 11.75 9.72 -5.05
N ARG A 58 11.76 9.04 -3.90
CA ARG A 58 10.88 9.39 -2.77
C ARG A 58 11.22 10.75 -2.18
N LYS A 59 12.51 11.06 -2.00
CA LYS A 59 12.97 12.36 -1.51
C LYS A 59 12.59 13.48 -2.47
N GLU A 60 12.80 13.28 -3.77
CA GLU A 60 12.43 14.24 -4.80
C GLU A 60 10.93 14.51 -4.80
N HIS A 61 10.11 13.45 -4.80
CA HIS A 61 8.66 13.57 -4.70
C HIS A 61 8.22 14.36 -3.45
N ASN A 62 8.80 14.08 -2.28
CA ASN A 62 8.51 14.81 -1.04
C ASN A 62 8.94 16.29 -1.14
N LYS A 63 10.10 16.58 -1.75
CA LYS A 63 10.57 17.95 -2.00
C LYS A 63 9.57 18.71 -2.88
N ASN A 64 9.08 18.08 -3.95
CA ASN A 64 8.09 18.69 -4.86
C ASN A 64 6.76 18.91 -4.16
N TRP A 65 6.25 17.90 -3.44
CA TRP A 65 5.01 18.02 -2.68
C TRP A 65 5.05 19.17 -1.67
N ARG A 66 6.18 19.36 -0.97
CA ARG A 66 6.38 20.48 -0.04
C ARG A 66 6.40 21.84 -0.74
N LYS A 67 7.00 21.93 -1.93
CA LYS A 67 7.01 23.15 -2.74
C LYS A 67 5.60 23.52 -3.22
N GLU A 68 4.80 22.54 -3.61
CA GLU A 68 3.43 22.72 -4.09
C GLU A 68 2.43 22.97 -2.95
N ASN A 69 2.67 22.39 -1.77
CA ASN A 69 1.77 22.46 -0.62
C ASN A 69 2.33 23.32 0.52
N LYS A 70 3.00 24.44 0.19
CA LYS A 70 3.64 25.34 1.16
C LYS A 70 2.72 25.75 2.31
N ASP A 71 1.46 26.09 2.03
CA ASP A 71 0.51 26.53 3.07
C ASP A 71 0.14 25.41 4.04
N LYS A 72 0.00 24.17 3.57
CA LYS A 72 -0.24 23.01 4.44
C LYS A 72 0.97 22.72 5.31
N VAL A 73 2.18 22.89 4.77
CA VAL A 73 3.44 22.75 5.52
C VAL A 73 3.53 23.82 6.61
N LYS A 74 3.30 25.10 6.26
CA LYS A 74 3.30 26.22 7.22
C LYS A 74 2.25 26.04 8.32
N LYS A 75 1.02 25.65 7.98
CA LYS A 75 -0.06 25.38 8.94
C LYS A 75 0.32 24.25 9.91
N SER A 76 0.90 23.18 9.39
CA SER A 76 1.38 22.06 10.21
C SER A 76 2.54 22.50 11.13
N HIS A 77 3.51 23.24 10.61
CA HIS A 77 4.63 23.79 11.39
C HIS A 77 4.13 24.70 12.51
N LYS A 78 3.22 25.64 12.23
CA LYS A 78 2.61 26.53 13.23
C LYS A 78 1.87 25.74 14.33
N LYS A 79 1.15 24.68 13.96
CA LYS A 79 0.45 23.80 14.92
C LYS A 79 1.41 23.07 15.86
N TRP A 80 2.60 22.68 15.40
CA TRP A 80 3.59 21.96 16.20
C TRP A 80 4.47 22.89 17.03
N CYS A 81 4.89 24.04 16.48
CA CYS A 81 5.74 25.01 17.17
C CYS A 81 4.95 25.92 18.13
N GLY A 82 3.68 26.23 17.86
CA GLY A 82 2.81 27.02 18.75
C GLY A 82 2.16 26.21 19.87
N LYS A 83 2.59 24.96 20.08
CA LYS A 83 2.20 24.10 21.21
C LYS A 83 3.26 24.07 22.32
N LYS A 84 4.32 24.87 22.20
CA LYS A 84 5.33 25.09 23.22
C LYS A 84 5.07 26.39 23.95
#